data_AF-A0A8S8XCC5-F1
#
_entry.id   AF-A0A8S8XCC5-F1
#
_cell.length_a   1.000
_cell.length_b   1.000
_cell.length_c   1.000
_cell.angle_alpha   90.00
_cell.angle_beta   90.00
_cell.angle_gamma   90.00
#
_symmetry.space_group_name_H-M   'P 1'
#
loop_
_entity.id
_entity.type
_entity.pdbx_description
1 polymer ?
#
loop_
_entity_poly.entity_id
_entity_poly.type
_entity_poly.pdbx_seq_one_letter_code
_entity_poly.pdbx_strand_id
1 'polypeptide(L)'
;MAFLHASEIHRRDARTATSWVPAIAYTRAVEIGEHLLSLAIRTGGSATWRGLLAEETSDASPIIGILDSDFYNGATGIGVFLLALARKTGRTDFHEVGQHAFVPLQRRLATRRTFDREERIFGGAEGLTSCLYPLVLGAALGDAPSLRDSADQLAAQLTQALIETDQTFDLAAGAAGTILGLLALHSAGHPIGLEKAHACGLHLLAHAPPPNARTTQDSLTGLARGASGFALALNRLGRASGHAAFAEAALAWVAYEDALFDKAHGNWPDRRFVSDAQPVADFTACSWCHGATGIGFARIGMAQQSGLDVTRAIRRTITEPLADSDSLCCGNFGRISFLLEAGIRLDRPELIAQARARAAQLLAADADTFPNLFGDRAQNLGFFQGVSGVGYELLRLLDPQDAPCALLWDVEVGMRAASRRGAE
;
A
#
# COMPACT_ATOMS: atom_id res chain seq x y z
N MET A 1 -8.43 -23.15 -13.94
CA MET A 1 -8.51 -24.43 -13.17
C MET A 1 -7.13 -25.07 -13.24
N ALA A 2 -6.54 -25.37 -12.08
CA ALA A 2 -5.42 -26.29 -11.85
C ALA A 2 -4.09 -26.04 -12.59
N PHE A 3 -3.20 -25.26 -11.99
CA PHE A 3 -1.78 -25.63 -11.83
C PHE A 3 -1.21 -24.98 -10.55
N LEU A 4 -1.53 -25.58 -9.41
CA LEU A 4 -0.61 -25.59 -8.27
C LEU A 4 -0.36 -27.06 -7.98
N HIS A 5 0.76 -27.56 -8.52
CA HIS A 5 1.37 -28.75 -7.94
C HIS A 5 1.50 -28.48 -6.45
N ALA A 6 1.06 -29.46 -5.65
CA ALA A 6 1.24 -29.48 -4.22
C ALA A 6 2.73 -29.31 -3.90
N SER A 7 3.19 -28.06 -3.77
CA SER A 7 4.38 -27.75 -3.00
C SER A 7 3.99 -28.05 -1.57
N GLU A 8 4.69 -28.99 -0.95
CA GLU A 8 4.60 -29.23 0.49
C GLU A 8 4.55 -27.88 1.20
N ILE A 9 3.44 -27.60 1.87
CA ILE A 9 3.28 -26.40 2.70
C ILE A 9 4.32 -26.52 3.80
N HIS A 10 5.52 -25.98 3.57
CA HIS A 10 6.56 -25.81 4.58
C HIS A 10 6.07 -24.71 5.52
N ARG A 11 5.18 -25.07 6.44
CA ARG A 11 4.84 -24.21 7.57
C ARG A 11 6.15 -23.84 8.24
N ARG A 12 6.51 -22.55 8.21
CA ARG A 12 7.62 -22.03 9.00
C ARG A 12 7.33 -22.39 10.47
N ASP A 13 8.08 -23.35 11.00
CA ASP A 13 7.95 -23.76 12.39
C ASP A 13 8.15 -22.54 13.28
N ALA A 14 7.19 -22.29 14.17
CA ALA A 14 7.26 -21.23 15.16
C ALA A 14 8.42 -21.51 16.11
N ARG A 15 9.63 -21.08 15.75
CA ARG A 15 10.76 -21.07 16.68
C ARG A 15 10.43 -20.16 17.85
N THR A 16 10.95 -20.54 19.02
CA THR A 16 10.84 -19.87 20.32
C THR A 16 10.73 -18.35 20.22
N ALA A 17 9.86 -17.75 21.04
CA ALA A 17 9.63 -16.31 21.10
C ALA A 17 10.95 -15.51 21.04
N THR A 18 11.27 -14.97 19.87
CA THR A 18 12.43 -14.12 19.68
C THR A 18 12.07 -12.71 20.13
N SER A 19 12.84 -12.17 21.06
CA SER A 19 12.72 -10.77 21.48
C SER A 19 13.04 -9.84 20.31
N TRP A 20 12.29 -8.73 20.20
CA TRP A 20 12.61 -7.67 19.24
C TRP A 20 13.97 -7.04 19.54
N VAL A 21 14.89 -7.11 18.58
CA VAL A 21 16.20 -6.47 18.65
C VAL A 21 16.30 -5.42 17.53
N PRO A 22 16.20 -4.11 17.84
CA PRO A 22 16.23 -3.04 16.84
C PRO A 22 17.44 -3.11 15.89
N ALA A 23 18.61 -3.50 16.40
CA ALA A 23 19.83 -3.61 15.58
C ALA A 23 19.68 -4.62 14.43
N ILE A 24 18.97 -5.75 14.64
CA ILE A 24 18.77 -6.77 13.58
C ILE A 24 17.88 -6.20 12.47
N ALA A 25 16.79 -5.52 12.82
CA ALA A 25 15.91 -4.90 11.85
C ALA A 25 16.61 -3.77 11.07
N TYR A 26 17.43 -2.97 11.75
CA TYR A 26 18.26 -1.94 11.11
C TYR A 26 19.25 -2.55 10.12
N THR A 27 20.03 -3.55 10.53
CA THR A 27 20.98 -4.24 9.65
C THR A 27 20.27 -4.84 8.44
N ARG A 28 19.14 -5.53 8.65
CA ARG A 28 18.35 -6.12 7.56
C ARG A 28 17.84 -5.07 6.58
N ALA A 29 17.39 -3.90 7.05
CA ALA A 29 17.00 -2.81 6.17
C ALA A 29 18.20 -2.26 5.35
N VAL A 30 19.38 -2.13 5.95
CA VAL A 30 20.60 -1.72 5.24
C VAL A 30 21.00 -2.73 4.16
N GLU A 31 21.01 -4.02 4.50
CA GLU A 31 21.34 -5.10 3.55
C GLU A 31 20.37 -5.10 2.35
N ILE A 32 19.07 -4.85 2.57
CA ILE A 32 18.08 -4.74 1.48
C ILE A 32 18.42 -3.53 0.60
N GLY A 33 18.76 -2.39 1.20
CA GLY A 33 19.20 -1.21 0.47
C GLY A 33 20.44 -1.48 -0.39
N GLU A 34 21.47 -2.10 0.17
CA GLU A 34 22.70 -2.46 -0.55
C GLU A 34 22.44 -3.43 -1.69
N HIS A 35 21.56 -4.41 -1.48
CA HIS A 35 21.12 -5.32 -2.53
C HIS A 35 20.43 -4.57 -3.68
N LEU A 36 19.51 -3.66 -3.38
CA LEU A 36 18.85 -2.84 -4.39
C LEU A 36 19.86 -1.94 -5.14
N LEU A 37 20.85 -1.37 -4.44
CA LEU A 37 21.93 -0.62 -5.11
C LEU A 37 22.73 -1.50 -6.08
N SER A 38 23.03 -2.73 -5.68
CA SER A 38 23.81 -3.68 -6.50
C SER A 38 23.10 -4.10 -7.79
N LEU A 39 21.75 -4.08 -7.79
CA LEU A 39 20.91 -4.42 -8.93
C LEU A 39 20.51 -3.21 -9.80
N ALA A 40 20.85 -1.99 -9.37
CA ALA A 40 20.41 -0.77 -10.04
C ALA A 40 21.06 -0.60 -11.41
N ILE A 41 20.25 -0.42 -12.44
CA ILE A 41 20.67 -0.03 -13.79
C ILE A 41 20.71 1.50 -13.84
N ARG A 42 21.93 2.05 -13.85
CA ARG A 42 22.18 3.50 -13.77
C ARG A 42 22.64 4.05 -15.11
N THR A 43 21.88 4.98 -15.68
CA THR A 43 22.24 5.67 -16.93
C THR A 43 21.79 7.13 -16.89
N GLY A 44 22.70 8.07 -17.21
CA GLY A 44 22.38 9.48 -17.34
C GLY A 44 21.68 10.10 -16.13
N GLY A 45 22.08 9.77 -14.90
CA GLY A 45 21.44 10.27 -13.68
C GLY A 45 20.05 9.70 -13.40
N SER A 46 19.66 8.60 -14.07
CA SER A 46 18.47 7.81 -13.71
C SER A 46 18.87 6.44 -13.19
N ALA A 47 18.02 5.87 -12.33
CA ALA A 47 18.10 4.51 -11.86
C ALA A 47 16.79 3.77 -12.16
N THR A 48 16.90 2.53 -12.61
CA THR A 48 15.79 1.58 -12.71
C THR A 48 16.30 0.17 -12.39
N TRP A 49 15.41 -0.81 -12.35
CA TRP A 49 15.74 -2.20 -12.04
C TRP A 49 15.11 -3.13 -13.06
N ARG A 50 15.67 -4.34 -13.16
CA ARG A 50 14.99 -5.45 -13.81
C ARG A 50 14.23 -6.25 -12.76
N GLY A 51 13.00 -6.60 -13.04
CA GLY A 51 12.19 -7.38 -12.13
C GLY A 51 11.05 -8.10 -12.84
N LEU A 52 10.24 -8.80 -12.04
CA LEU A 52 9.04 -9.45 -12.51
C LEU A 52 7.98 -8.40 -12.83
N LEU A 53 7.57 -8.37 -14.09
CA LEU A 53 6.41 -7.62 -14.54
C LEU A 53 5.19 -8.54 -14.40
N ALA A 54 4.15 -8.05 -13.73
CA ALA A 54 2.90 -8.80 -13.62
C ALA A 54 2.12 -8.66 -14.94
N GLU A 55 1.80 -9.79 -15.57
CA GLU A 55 0.74 -9.84 -16.57
C GLU A 55 -0.57 -10.30 -15.89
N GLU A 56 -1.69 -9.69 -16.27
CA GLU A 56 -2.99 -9.86 -15.61
C GLU A 56 -3.71 -11.18 -15.91
N THR A 57 -3.10 -12.08 -16.67
CA THR A 57 -3.73 -13.35 -17.05
C THR A 57 -3.13 -14.51 -16.26
N SER A 58 -4.00 -15.38 -15.74
CA SER A 58 -3.64 -16.50 -14.86
C SER A 58 -2.69 -17.54 -15.47
N ASP A 59 -2.48 -17.47 -16.78
CA ASP A 59 -1.79 -18.50 -17.57
C ASP A 59 -0.50 -17.99 -18.23
N ALA A 60 -0.15 -16.70 -18.07
CA ALA A 60 1.06 -16.14 -18.64
C ALA A 60 2.30 -16.44 -17.76
N SER A 61 3.40 -16.83 -18.40
CA SER A 61 4.69 -16.95 -17.73
C SER A 61 5.14 -15.58 -17.21
N PRO A 62 5.72 -15.48 -16.00
CA PRO A 62 6.20 -14.21 -15.48
C PRO A 62 7.24 -13.60 -16.44
N ILE A 63 6.99 -12.37 -16.89
CA ILE A 63 7.90 -11.65 -17.79
C ILE A 63 8.93 -10.91 -16.95
N ILE A 64 10.21 -11.03 -17.32
CA ILE A 64 11.28 -10.22 -16.73
C ILE A 64 11.50 -9.00 -17.63
N GLY A 65 11.33 -7.80 -17.08
CA GLY A 65 11.51 -6.56 -17.81
C GLY A 65 12.08 -5.44 -16.94
N ILE A 66 12.15 -4.24 -17.52
CA ILE A 66 12.51 -3.02 -16.79
C ILE A 66 11.29 -2.60 -15.98
N LEU A 67 11.48 -2.35 -14.67
CA LEU A 67 10.42 -1.86 -13.80
C LEU A 67 9.96 -0.47 -14.27
N ASP A 68 8.65 -0.33 -14.30
CA ASP A 68 7.88 0.88 -14.54
C ASP A 68 7.92 1.82 -13.32
N SER A 69 7.15 2.90 -13.35
CA SER A 69 7.19 3.95 -12.32
C SER A 69 6.07 3.87 -11.29
N ASP A 70 5.11 2.94 -11.42
CA ASP A 70 4.01 2.82 -10.46
C ASP A 70 4.50 2.57 -9.03
N PHE A 71 3.62 2.79 -8.06
CA PHE A 71 3.97 2.63 -6.66
C PHE A 71 3.96 1.16 -6.20
N TYR A 72 3.23 0.28 -6.89
CA TYR A 72 3.01 -1.10 -6.49
C TYR A 72 4.27 -1.94 -6.64
N ASN A 73 4.76 -2.09 -7.86
CA ASN A 73 5.96 -2.86 -8.20
C ASN A 73 7.04 -2.03 -8.90
N GLY A 74 6.76 -0.77 -9.22
CA GLY A 74 7.67 0.11 -9.94
C GLY A 74 8.83 0.70 -9.12
N ALA A 75 9.70 1.40 -9.83
CA ALA A 75 10.93 2.02 -9.34
C ALA A 75 10.67 3.14 -8.31
N THR A 76 9.53 3.83 -8.34
CA THR A 76 9.25 4.92 -7.40
C THR A 76 9.06 4.41 -5.98
N GLY A 77 8.49 3.20 -5.81
CA GLY A 77 8.41 2.51 -4.52
C GLY A 77 9.79 2.16 -3.95
N ILE A 78 10.71 1.70 -4.80
CA ILE A 78 12.11 1.49 -4.44
C ILE A 78 12.77 2.81 -4.03
N GLY A 79 12.52 3.89 -4.79
CA GLY A 79 13.00 5.24 -4.50
C GLY A 79 12.56 5.72 -3.11
N VAL A 80 11.28 5.57 -2.76
CA VAL A 80 10.76 5.91 -1.42
C VAL A 80 11.52 5.18 -0.31
N PHE A 81 11.73 3.87 -0.47
CA PHE A 81 12.48 3.10 0.51
C PHE A 81 13.93 3.58 0.65
N LEU A 82 14.64 3.77 -0.46
CA LEU A 82 16.03 4.22 -0.44
C LEU A 82 16.17 5.62 0.19
N LEU A 83 15.22 6.52 -0.06
CA LEU A 83 15.20 7.84 0.57
C LEU A 83 14.92 7.76 2.08
N ALA A 84 13.99 6.91 2.51
CA ALA A 84 13.76 6.65 3.94
C ALA A 84 15.01 6.06 4.62
N LEU A 85 15.67 5.11 3.96
CA LEU A 85 16.89 4.49 4.45
C LEU A 85 18.05 5.50 4.52
N ALA A 86 18.19 6.36 3.50
CA ALA A 86 19.18 7.43 3.48
C ALA A 86 19.00 8.37 4.67
N ARG A 87 17.77 8.78 4.95
CA ARG A 87 17.44 9.62 6.12
C ARG A 87 17.82 8.93 7.43
N LYS A 88 17.59 7.63 7.56
CA LYS A 88 17.90 6.86 8.78
C LYS A 88 19.40 6.64 8.98
N THR A 89 20.15 6.42 7.90
CA THR A 89 21.56 6.01 7.92
C THR A 89 22.54 7.17 7.72
N GLY A 90 22.08 8.29 7.15
CA GLY A 90 22.94 9.40 6.70
C GLY A 90 23.74 9.09 5.43
N ARG A 91 23.50 7.96 4.76
CA ARG A 91 24.26 7.53 3.59
C ARG A 91 23.82 8.22 2.30
N THR A 92 24.79 8.82 1.60
CA THR A 92 24.55 9.60 0.38
C THR A 92 24.27 8.75 -0.86
N ASP A 93 24.78 7.52 -0.92
CA ASP A 93 24.56 6.61 -2.04
C ASP A 93 23.10 6.12 -2.12
N PHE A 94 22.48 5.81 -0.97
CA PHE A 94 21.04 5.56 -0.90
C PHE A 94 20.23 6.80 -1.30
N HIS A 95 20.64 7.99 -0.85
CA HIS A 95 19.96 9.24 -1.20
C HIS A 95 20.00 9.50 -2.71
N GLU A 96 21.19 9.42 -3.31
CA GLU A 96 21.42 9.65 -4.74
C GLU A 96 20.60 8.68 -5.60
N VAL A 97 20.69 7.38 -5.32
CA VAL A 97 19.97 6.37 -6.11
C VAL A 97 18.46 6.43 -5.86
N GLY A 98 18.05 6.76 -4.63
CA GLY A 98 16.65 7.01 -4.29
C GLY A 98 16.04 8.15 -5.10
N GLN A 99 16.75 9.26 -5.28
CA GLN A 99 16.31 10.36 -6.16
C GLN A 99 16.32 9.95 -7.64
N HIS A 100 17.37 9.25 -8.08
CA HIS A 100 17.51 8.80 -9.47
C HIS A 100 16.39 7.83 -9.91
N ALA A 101 15.76 7.13 -8.98
CA ALA A 101 14.61 6.25 -9.26
C ALA A 101 13.40 6.99 -9.83
N PHE A 102 13.26 8.30 -9.55
CA PHE A 102 12.15 9.12 -10.02
C PHE A 102 12.41 9.77 -11.40
N VAL A 103 13.68 9.85 -11.82
CA VAL A 103 14.08 10.56 -13.05
C VAL A 103 13.40 10.02 -14.33
N PRO A 104 13.20 8.70 -14.51
CA PRO A 104 12.44 8.19 -15.66
C PRO A 104 11.01 8.77 -15.73
N LEU A 105 10.31 8.83 -14.59
CA LEU A 105 8.99 9.42 -14.49
C LEU A 105 9.01 10.92 -14.79
N GLN A 106 9.96 11.66 -14.21
CA GLN A 106 10.09 13.10 -14.46
C GLN A 106 10.32 13.41 -15.95
N ARG A 107 11.18 12.63 -16.61
CA ARG A 107 11.41 12.75 -18.07
C ARG A 107 10.15 12.45 -18.86
N ARG A 108 9.40 11.42 -18.46
CA ARG A 108 8.12 11.08 -19.07
C ARG A 108 7.13 12.24 -18.96
N LEU A 109 6.94 12.81 -17.77
CA LEU A 109 6.04 13.93 -17.53
C LEU A 109 6.45 15.19 -18.31
N ALA A 110 7.76 15.45 -18.44
CA ALA A 110 8.27 16.59 -19.20
C ALA A 110 8.09 16.45 -20.72
N THR A 111 8.14 15.23 -21.26
CA THR A 111 8.17 14.99 -22.72
C THR A 111 6.82 14.57 -23.29
N ARG A 112 5.98 13.86 -22.52
CA ARG A 112 4.66 13.38 -22.95
C ARG A 112 3.56 14.15 -22.23
N ARG A 113 2.66 14.74 -23.01
CA ARG A 113 1.48 15.48 -22.53
C ARG A 113 0.15 14.79 -22.84
N THR A 114 0.21 13.68 -23.57
CA THR A 114 -0.95 12.90 -24.00
C THR A 114 -0.79 11.47 -23.50
N PHE A 115 -1.92 10.86 -23.16
CA PHE A 115 -1.98 9.47 -22.72
C PHE A 115 -2.33 8.58 -23.90
N ASP A 116 -1.66 7.43 -23.99
CA ASP A 116 -2.01 6.40 -24.95
C ASP A 116 -3.29 5.71 -24.47
N ARG A 117 -4.18 5.30 -25.39
CA ARG A 117 -5.47 4.69 -25.02
C ARG A 117 -5.35 3.39 -24.21
N GLU A 118 -4.23 2.69 -24.39
CA GLU A 118 -3.95 1.41 -23.74
C GLU A 118 -3.24 1.59 -22.38
N GLU A 119 -2.89 2.82 -22.02
CA GLU A 119 -2.16 3.09 -20.80
C GLU A 119 -3.05 2.98 -19.56
N ARG A 120 -2.52 2.34 -18.52
CA ARG A 120 -3.12 2.39 -17.18
C ARG A 120 -2.82 3.72 -16.52
N ILE A 121 -3.82 4.59 -16.47
CA ILE A 121 -3.66 5.94 -15.94
C ILE A 121 -3.98 6.00 -14.45
N PHE A 122 -5.09 5.40 -14.05
CA PHE A 122 -5.65 5.56 -12.70
C PHE A 122 -5.12 4.54 -11.70
N GLY A 123 -5.05 4.94 -10.43
CA GLY A 123 -4.76 4.06 -9.31
C GLY A 123 -4.00 4.73 -8.18
N GLY A 124 -4.08 4.12 -6.99
CA GLY A 124 -3.28 4.51 -5.83
C GLY A 124 -2.00 3.69 -5.71
N ALA A 125 -1.99 2.50 -6.33
CA ALA A 125 -0.86 1.58 -6.31
C ALA A 125 -0.35 1.26 -7.72
N GLU A 126 -1.26 1.01 -8.66
CA GLU A 126 -0.96 0.73 -10.06
C GLU A 126 -1.26 1.94 -10.96
N GLY A 127 -0.69 1.96 -12.16
CA GLY A 127 -0.94 3.02 -13.14
C GLY A 127 -0.19 4.31 -12.84
N LEU A 128 -0.28 5.28 -13.77
CA LEU A 128 0.53 6.50 -13.70
C LEU A 128 0.21 7.37 -12.47
N THR A 129 -1.06 7.53 -12.12
CA THR A 129 -1.48 8.36 -10.97
C THR A 129 -1.08 7.77 -9.62
N SER A 130 -0.76 6.47 -9.54
CA SER A 130 -0.17 5.90 -8.34
C SER A 130 1.15 6.56 -7.96
N CYS A 131 1.83 7.19 -8.94
CA CYS A 131 3.08 7.92 -8.72
C CYS A 131 2.91 9.21 -7.90
N LEU A 132 1.69 9.76 -7.77
CA LEU A 132 1.45 11.01 -7.03
C LEU A 132 1.95 10.90 -5.59
N TYR A 133 1.62 9.80 -4.92
CA TYR A 133 2.02 9.57 -3.54
C TYR A 133 3.54 9.41 -3.33
N PRO A 134 4.24 8.50 -4.03
CA PRO A 134 5.69 8.37 -3.87
C PRO A 134 6.45 9.63 -4.31
N LEU A 135 5.92 10.45 -5.24
CA LEU A 135 6.51 11.76 -5.55
C LEU A 135 6.43 12.71 -4.34
N VAL A 136 5.26 12.82 -3.69
CA VAL A 136 5.06 13.66 -2.51
C VAL A 136 5.88 13.16 -1.33
N LEU A 137 5.80 11.87 -1.02
CA LEU A 137 6.54 11.26 0.09
C LEU A 137 8.05 11.29 -0.17
N GLY A 138 8.49 10.97 -1.39
CA GLY A 138 9.89 11.03 -1.79
C GLY A 138 10.46 12.44 -1.64
N ALA A 139 9.69 13.48 -1.98
CA ALA A 139 10.10 14.85 -1.74
C ALA A 139 10.32 15.18 -0.27
N ALA A 140 9.47 14.65 0.62
CA ALA A 140 9.56 14.86 2.06
C ALA A 140 10.72 14.07 2.70
N LEU A 141 10.94 12.82 2.26
CA LEU A 141 12.00 11.97 2.78
C LEU A 141 13.40 12.38 2.28
N GLY A 142 13.48 12.79 1.00
CA GLY A 142 14.73 13.06 0.30
C GLY A 142 15.10 14.54 0.19
N ASP A 143 14.38 15.44 0.84
CA ASP A 143 14.53 16.89 0.72
C ASP A 143 14.64 17.34 -0.76
N ALA A 144 13.72 16.84 -1.58
CA ALA A 144 13.74 16.97 -3.05
C ALA A 144 12.50 17.71 -3.58
N PRO A 145 12.46 19.05 -3.55
CA PRO A 145 11.29 19.84 -3.97
C PRO A 145 10.83 19.56 -5.40
N SER A 146 11.75 19.22 -6.31
CA SER A 146 11.44 18.91 -7.71
C SER A 146 10.51 17.71 -7.89
N LEU A 147 10.44 16.80 -6.90
CA LEU A 147 9.49 15.70 -6.91
C LEU A 147 8.06 16.19 -6.63
N ARG A 148 7.87 17.23 -5.81
CA ARG A 148 6.55 17.88 -5.62
C ARG A 148 6.10 18.59 -6.88
N ASP A 149 6.99 19.29 -7.55
CA ASP A 149 6.69 19.94 -8.84
C ASP A 149 6.24 18.90 -9.89
N SER A 150 6.85 17.71 -9.86
CA SER A 150 6.46 16.60 -10.73
C SER A 150 5.08 16.03 -10.38
N ALA A 151 4.71 15.99 -9.09
CA ALA A 151 3.38 15.59 -8.65
C ALA A 151 2.31 16.61 -9.08
N ASP A 152 2.61 17.91 -8.96
CA ASP A 152 1.75 19.00 -9.44
C ASP A 152 1.55 18.91 -10.96
N GLN A 153 2.64 18.68 -11.70
CA GLN A 153 2.60 18.49 -13.15
C GLN A 153 1.74 17.27 -13.55
N LEU A 154 1.84 16.15 -12.83
CA LEU A 154 1.02 14.97 -13.07
C LEU A 154 -0.47 15.27 -12.79
N ALA A 155 -0.79 15.91 -11.66
CA ALA A 155 -2.16 16.31 -11.33
C ALA A 155 -2.75 17.26 -12.39
N ALA A 156 -1.96 18.18 -12.93
CA ALA A 156 -2.38 19.10 -13.98
C ALA A 156 -2.77 18.42 -15.30
N GLN A 157 -2.24 17.22 -15.57
CA GLN A 157 -2.60 16.45 -16.76
C GLN A 157 -3.94 15.70 -16.61
N LEU A 158 -4.48 15.58 -15.39
CA LEU A 158 -5.78 14.95 -15.13
C LEU A 158 -6.92 15.90 -15.49
N THR A 159 -7.23 15.96 -16.78
CA THR A 159 -8.40 16.70 -17.28
C THR A 159 -9.70 15.97 -16.93
N GLN A 160 -10.82 16.70 -16.92
CA GLN A 160 -12.14 16.12 -16.68
C GLN A 160 -12.45 14.97 -17.65
N ALA A 161 -12.19 15.19 -18.94
CA ALA A 161 -12.39 14.17 -19.99
C ALA A 161 -11.54 12.92 -19.78
N LEU A 162 -10.37 13.05 -19.15
CA LEU A 162 -9.54 11.90 -18.81
C LEU A 162 -10.11 11.15 -17.61
N ILE A 163 -10.52 11.84 -16.55
CA ILE A 163 -11.12 11.23 -15.36
C ILE A 163 -12.33 10.37 -15.76
N GLU A 164 -13.14 10.87 -16.71
CA GLU A 164 -14.31 10.17 -17.24
C GLU A 164 -13.97 8.86 -17.99
N THR A 165 -12.70 8.63 -18.36
CA THR A 165 -12.28 7.35 -18.98
C THR A 165 -12.00 6.25 -17.96
N ASP A 166 -11.94 6.54 -16.65
CA ASP A 166 -11.78 5.50 -15.64
C ASP A 166 -13.01 4.58 -15.63
N GLN A 167 -12.76 3.28 -15.75
CA GLN A 167 -13.75 2.20 -15.67
C GLN A 167 -13.42 1.19 -14.56
N THR A 168 -12.30 1.39 -13.86
CA THR A 168 -11.83 0.49 -12.79
C THR A 168 -12.35 0.96 -11.44
N PHE A 169 -12.34 2.27 -11.19
CA PHE A 169 -12.85 2.97 -10.00
C PHE A 169 -12.16 2.65 -8.67
N ASP A 170 -11.52 1.49 -8.54
CA ASP A 170 -10.99 0.97 -7.29
C ASP A 170 -9.73 1.69 -6.76
N LEU A 171 -9.23 1.24 -5.61
CA LEU A 171 -8.09 1.86 -4.94
C LEU A 171 -6.76 1.46 -5.59
N ALA A 172 -6.62 0.23 -6.10
CA ALA A 172 -5.38 -0.23 -6.70
C ALA A 172 -5.12 0.49 -8.03
N ALA A 173 -6.10 0.50 -8.93
CA ALA A 173 -5.96 0.85 -10.35
C ALA A 173 -7.08 1.78 -10.86
N GLY A 174 -7.82 2.46 -9.98
CA GLY A 174 -8.90 3.38 -10.35
C GLY A 174 -8.88 4.74 -9.63
N ALA A 175 -9.95 5.50 -9.82
CA ALA A 175 -10.10 6.85 -9.29
C ALA A 175 -10.11 6.91 -7.75
N ALA A 176 -10.57 5.87 -7.03
CA ALA A 176 -10.52 5.86 -5.57
C ALA A 176 -9.08 5.95 -5.05
N GLY A 177 -8.15 5.24 -5.69
CA GLY A 177 -6.73 5.32 -5.34
C GLY A 177 -6.10 6.64 -5.74
N THR A 178 -6.47 7.14 -6.92
CA THR A 178 -6.05 8.45 -7.44
C THR A 178 -6.38 9.58 -6.45
N ILE A 179 -7.57 9.54 -5.84
CA ILE A 179 -7.99 10.49 -4.78
C ILE A 179 -6.97 10.52 -3.64
N LEU A 180 -6.48 9.37 -3.17
CA LEU A 180 -5.54 9.31 -2.05
C LEU A 180 -4.21 9.99 -2.38
N GLY A 181 -3.66 9.75 -3.57
CA GLY A 181 -2.44 10.43 -4.05
C GLY A 181 -2.64 11.95 -4.22
N LEU A 182 -3.80 12.37 -4.71
CA LEU A 182 -4.15 13.79 -4.87
C LEU A 182 -4.35 14.51 -3.52
N LEU A 183 -4.93 13.82 -2.53
CA LEU A 183 -5.06 14.36 -1.17
C LEU A 183 -3.70 14.45 -0.45
N ALA A 184 -2.77 13.53 -0.73
CA ALA A 184 -1.38 13.64 -0.30
C ALA A 184 -0.72 14.90 -0.88
N LEU A 185 -0.88 15.16 -2.18
CA LEU A 185 -0.41 16.37 -2.84
C LEU A 185 -1.04 17.65 -2.24
N HIS A 186 -2.35 17.63 -1.99
CA HIS A 186 -3.05 18.73 -1.34
C HIS A 186 -2.48 19.03 0.06
N SER A 187 -2.26 17.98 0.85
CA SER A 187 -1.69 18.10 2.21
C SER A 187 -0.26 18.65 2.19
N ALA A 188 0.48 18.46 1.08
CA ALA A 188 1.79 19.05 0.85
C ALA A 188 1.74 20.52 0.39
N GLY A 189 0.56 21.15 0.34
CA GLY A 189 0.39 22.57 0.05
C GLY A 189 0.01 22.91 -1.40
N HIS A 190 -0.37 21.93 -2.22
CA HIS A 190 -0.73 22.13 -3.62
C HIS A 190 -2.25 22.05 -3.85
N PRO A 191 -2.96 23.18 -4.05
CA PRO A 191 -4.42 23.21 -4.12
C PRO A 191 -5.04 22.37 -5.26
N ILE A 192 -4.30 22.17 -6.36
CA ILE A 192 -4.75 21.34 -7.50
C ILE A 192 -5.09 19.91 -7.08
N GLY A 193 -4.43 19.40 -6.04
CA GLY A 193 -4.72 18.09 -5.48
C GLY A 193 -6.18 17.95 -5.05
N LEU A 194 -6.72 18.93 -4.31
CA LEU A 194 -8.11 18.87 -3.85
C LEU A 194 -9.10 19.07 -5.00
N GLU A 195 -8.80 19.96 -5.95
CA GLU A 195 -9.62 20.16 -7.15
C GLU A 195 -9.79 18.86 -7.94
N LYS A 196 -8.68 18.18 -8.25
CA LYS A 196 -8.73 16.92 -9.01
C LYS A 196 -9.33 15.78 -8.20
N ALA A 197 -9.04 15.71 -6.90
CA ALA A 197 -9.63 14.69 -6.04
C ALA A 197 -11.16 14.85 -5.98
N HIS A 198 -11.65 16.09 -5.97
CA HIS A 198 -13.08 16.38 -6.03
C HIS A 198 -13.72 15.87 -7.33
N ALA A 199 -13.09 16.12 -8.48
CA ALA A 199 -13.56 15.63 -9.77
C ALA A 199 -13.60 14.09 -9.84
N CYS A 200 -12.55 13.41 -9.36
CA CYS A 200 -12.54 11.96 -9.22
C CYS A 200 -13.65 11.46 -8.29
N GLY A 201 -13.91 12.16 -7.18
CA GLY A 201 -14.99 11.82 -6.26
C GLY A 201 -16.37 11.88 -6.91
N LEU A 202 -16.64 12.94 -7.70
CA LEU A 202 -17.90 13.06 -8.44
C LEU A 202 -18.07 11.94 -9.46
N HIS A 203 -16.99 11.56 -10.17
CA HIS A 203 -16.98 10.41 -11.07
C HIS A 203 -17.34 9.11 -10.35
N LEU A 204 -16.75 8.86 -9.17
CA LEU A 204 -17.08 7.68 -8.36
C LEU A 204 -18.55 7.66 -7.92
N LEU A 205 -19.10 8.79 -7.46
CA LEU A 205 -20.51 8.86 -7.06
C LEU A 205 -21.46 8.55 -8.21
N ALA A 206 -21.12 8.96 -9.43
CA ALA A 206 -21.94 8.75 -10.61
C ALA A 206 -21.87 7.31 -11.16
N HIS A 207 -20.70 6.67 -11.08
CA HIS A 207 -20.42 5.42 -11.81
C HIS A 207 -20.14 4.19 -10.93
N ALA A 208 -19.80 4.38 -9.65
CA ALA A 208 -19.54 3.32 -8.69
C ALA A 208 -20.31 3.55 -7.37
N PRO A 209 -21.66 3.64 -7.40
CA PRO A 209 -22.44 3.81 -6.19
C PRO A 209 -22.32 2.56 -5.28
N PRO A 210 -22.43 2.73 -3.96
CA PRO A 210 -22.42 1.63 -3.01
C PRO A 210 -23.47 0.55 -3.37
N PRO A 211 -23.06 -0.73 -3.51
CA PRO A 211 -23.93 -1.82 -3.90
C PRO A 211 -24.85 -2.25 -2.75
N ASN A 212 -25.93 -2.96 -3.08
CA ASN A 212 -26.79 -3.58 -2.08
C ASN A 212 -26.27 -5.00 -1.78
N ALA A 213 -25.85 -5.23 -0.53
CA ALA A 213 -25.27 -6.51 -0.09
C ALA A 213 -26.18 -7.73 -0.31
N ARG A 214 -27.51 -7.53 -0.37
CA ARG A 214 -28.48 -8.63 -0.57
C ARG A 214 -28.65 -9.03 -2.03
N THR A 215 -28.43 -8.11 -2.96
CA THR A 215 -28.79 -8.32 -4.38
C THR A 215 -27.58 -8.29 -5.31
N THR A 216 -26.49 -7.66 -4.92
CA THR A 216 -25.28 -7.55 -5.74
C THR A 216 -24.29 -8.64 -5.36
N GLN A 217 -23.97 -9.54 -6.28
CA GLN A 217 -23.07 -10.66 -6.02
C GLN A 217 -21.59 -10.43 -6.37
N ASP A 218 -21.31 -9.47 -7.25
CA ASP A 218 -19.99 -9.34 -7.87
C ASP A 218 -19.07 -8.30 -7.21
N SER A 219 -19.62 -7.38 -6.41
CA SER A 219 -18.81 -6.32 -5.78
C SER A 219 -17.92 -6.87 -4.67
N LEU A 220 -16.64 -6.53 -4.69
CA LEU A 220 -15.65 -7.10 -3.76
C LEU A 220 -15.67 -6.42 -2.38
N THR A 221 -15.25 -7.17 -1.36
CA THR A 221 -14.82 -6.63 -0.06
C THR A 221 -13.31 -6.36 -0.11
N GLY A 222 -12.78 -5.69 0.92
CA GLY A 222 -11.35 -5.46 1.06
C GLY A 222 -10.88 -4.12 0.48
N LEU A 223 -9.60 -3.83 0.69
CA LEU A 223 -9.04 -2.49 0.51
C LEU A 223 -8.59 -2.21 -0.92
N ALA A 224 -7.90 -3.15 -1.58
CA ALA A 224 -7.28 -2.87 -2.87
C ALA A 224 -8.32 -2.66 -3.99
N ARG A 225 -9.30 -3.57 -4.08
CA ARG A 225 -10.28 -3.61 -5.17
C ARG A 225 -11.74 -3.65 -4.71
N GLY A 226 -11.99 -3.43 -3.43
CA GLY A 226 -13.30 -3.63 -2.80
C GLY A 226 -13.80 -2.44 -1.99
N ALA A 227 -14.90 -2.67 -1.29
CA ALA A 227 -15.66 -1.68 -0.53
C ALA A 227 -14.81 -0.79 0.40
N SER A 228 -13.85 -1.39 1.10
CA SER A 228 -12.96 -0.64 2.01
C SER A 228 -12.09 0.40 1.30
N GLY A 229 -11.68 0.15 0.05
CA GLY A 229 -10.95 1.12 -0.77
C GLY A 229 -11.76 2.35 -1.11
N PHE A 230 -13.00 2.14 -1.57
CA PHE A 230 -13.96 3.22 -1.84
C PHE A 230 -14.29 4.00 -0.56
N ALA A 231 -14.57 3.30 0.54
CA ALA A 231 -14.88 3.91 1.82
C ALA A 231 -13.75 4.81 2.33
N LEU A 232 -12.50 4.35 2.28
CA LEU A 232 -11.34 5.13 2.72
C LEU A 232 -11.16 6.40 1.89
N ALA A 233 -11.18 6.27 0.55
CA ALA A 233 -10.98 7.39 -0.37
C ALA A 233 -12.07 8.46 -0.22
N LEU A 234 -13.33 8.05 -0.27
CA LEU A 234 -14.47 8.97 -0.17
C LEU A 234 -14.59 9.61 1.22
N ASN A 235 -14.24 8.89 2.30
CA ASN A 235 -14.22 9.47 3.64
C ASN A 235 -13.16 10.58 3.76
N ARG A 236 -11.93 10.31 3.31
CA ARG A 236 -10.86 11.31 3.35
C ARG A 236 -11.16 12.51 2.46
N LEU A 237 -11.74 12.28 1.27
CA LEU A 237 -12.18 13.35 0.39
C LEU A 237 -13.31 14.17 1.01
N GLY A 238 -14.31 13.54 1.63
CA GLY A 238 -15.40 14.23 2.32
C GLY A 238 -14.89 15.13 3.44
N ARG A 239 -13.88 14.67 4.21
CA ARG A 239 -13.22 15.48 5.25
C ARG A 239 -12.44 16.67 4.69
N ALA A 240 -11.73 16.47 3.58
CA ALA A 240 -10.90 17.52 2.98
C ALA A 240 -11.73 18.58 2.22
N SER A 241 -12.80 18.15 1.54
CA SER A 241 -13.67 19.03 0.73
C SER A 241 -14.84 19.63 1.50
N GLY A 242 -15.27 19.02 2.61
CA GLY A 242 -16.51 19.36 3.30
C GLY A 242 -17.79 18.93 2.55
N HIS A 243 -17.68 18.22 1.43
CA HIS A 243 -18.83 17.79 0.63
C HIS A 243 -19.45 16.52 1.21
N ALA A 244 -20.63 16.65 1.82
CA ALA A 244 -21.30 15.60 2.60
C ALA A 244 -21.55 14.31 1.82
N ALA A 245 -21.86 14.40 0.52
CA ALA A 245 -22.17 13.24 -0.32
C ALA A 245 -21.03 12.20 -0.35
N PHE A 246 -19.76 12.61 -0.25
CA PHE A 246 -18.65 11.67 -0.18
C PHE A 246 -18.60 10.93 1.15
N ALA A 247 -18.85 11.62 2.26
CA ALA A 247 -18.89 11.00 3.57
C ALA A 247 -20.07 10.01 3.69
N GLU A 248 -21.25 10.37 3.15
CA GLU A 248 -22.42 9.50 3.10
C GLU A 248 -22.15 8.25 2.27
N ALA A 249 -21.58 8.40 1.07
CA ALA A 249 -21.21 7.26 0.23
C ALA A 249 -20.17 6.36 0.90
N ALA A 250 -19.18 6.94 1.61
CA ALA A 250 -18.20 6.17 2.35
C ALA A 250 -18.85 5.30 3.44
N LEU A 251 -19.80 5.85 4.20
CA LEU A 251 -20.54 5.10 5.22
C LEU A 251 -21.43 4.01 4.62
N ALA A 252 -22.00 4.23 3.44
CA ALA A 252 -22.77 3.22 2.73
C ALA A 252 -21.88 2.05 2.25
N TRP A 253 -20.65 2.32 1.80
CA TRP A 253 -19.66 1.28 1.49
C TRP A 253 -19.24 0.47 2.72
N VAL A 254 -19.08 1.13 3.88
CA VAL A 254 -18.86 0.43 5.16
C VAL A 254 -20.04 -0.47 5.49
N ALA A 255 -21.28 0.05 5.43
CA ALA A 255 -22.48 -0.72 5.73
C ALA A 255 -22.65 -1.95 4.82
N TYR A 256 -22.27 -1.84 3.54
CA TYR A 256 -22.23 -2.96 2.62
C TYR A 256 -21.28 -4.07 3.11
N GLU A 257 -20.07 -3.70 3.49
CA GLU A 257 -19.06 -4.65 3.95
C GLU A 257 -19.42 -5.26 5.32
N ASP A 258 -20.00 -4.47 6.23
CA ASP A 258 -20.51 -4.93 7.53
C ASP A 258 -21.55 -6.03 7.38
N ALA A 259 -22.43 -5.90 6.38
CA ALA A 259 -23.47 -6.88 6.08
C ALA A 259 -22.92 -8.22 5.57
N LEU A 260 -21.66 -8.23 5.09
CA LEU A 260 -20.99 -9.42 4.57
C LEU A 260 -20.07 -10.10 5.59
N PHE A 261 -19.94 -9.57 6.81
CA PHE A 261 -19.07 -10.16 7.82
C PHE A 261 -19.47 -11.60 8.17
N ASP A 262 -18.56 -12.54 7.93
CA ASP A 262 -18.73 -13.94 8.26
C ASP A 262 -18.28 -14.20 9.71
N LYS A 263 -19.27 -14.39 10.59
CA LYS A 263 -19.05 -14.68 12.01
C LYS A 263 -18.36 -16.02 12.26
N ALA A 264 -18.55 -17.01 11.39
CA ALA A 264 -17.98 -18.34 11.57
C ALA A 264 -16.46 -18.30 11.37
N HIS A 265 -16.00 -17.56 10.36
CA HIS A 265 -14.57 -17.41 10.05
C HIS A 265 -13.92 -16.18 10.70
N GLY A 266 -14.73 -15.27 11.24
CA GLY A 266 -14.26 -14.01 11.83
C GLY A 266 -13.60 -13.09 10.80
N ASN A 267 -14.03 -13.15 9.54
CA ASN A 267 -13.45 -12.42 8.41
C ASN A 267 -14.54 -12.00 7.42
N TRP A 268 -14.16 -11.23 6.41
CA TRP A 268 -15.00 -10.89 5.27
C TRP A 268 -14.64 -11.78 4.08
N PRO A 269 -15.64 -12.28 3.34
CA PRO A 269 -15.41 -13.19 2.24
C PRO A 269 -14.79 -12.48 1.05
N ASP A 270 -13.79 -13.11 0.43
CA ASP A 270 -13.36 -12.72 -0.91
C ASP A 270 -14.39 -13.22 -1.94
N ARG A 271 -15.14 -12.29 -2.53
CA ARG A 271 -16.28 -12.64 -3.38
C ARG A 271 -15.90 -13.29 -4.70
N ARG A 272 -14.61 -13.29 -5.06
CA ARG A 272 -14.08 -14.03 -6.22
C ARG A 272 -14.14 -15.55 -6.04
N PHE A 273 -14.24 -16.03 -4.79
CA PHE A 273 -14.12 -17.45 -4.44
C PHE A 273 -15.35 -18.02 -3.73
N VAL A 274 -16.55 -17.49 -4.00
CA VAL A 274 -17.81 -17.83 -3.27
C VAL A 274 -18.44 -19.16 -3.69
N SER A 275 -17.78 -19.99 -4.52
CA SER A 275 -18.32 -21.30 -4.92
C SER A 275 -17.86 -22.44 -4.01
N ASP A 276 -18.73 -23.43 -3.78
CA ASP A 276 -18.46 -24.64 -2.99
C ASP A 276 -17.24 -25.46 -3.47
N ALA A 277 -16.70 -25.15 -4.64
CA ALA A 277 -15.60 -25.86 -5.27
C ALA A 277 -14.21 -25.26 -4.98
N GLN A 278 -14.11 -24.12 -4.27
CA GLN A 278 -12.83 -23.43 -4.01
C GLN A 278 -12.31 -23.65 -2.57
N PRO A 279 -10.98 -23.61 -2.35
CA PRO A 279 -10.41 -23.79 -1.02
C PRO A 279 -10.86 -22.68 -0.06
N VAL A 280 -11.30 -23.05 1.15
CA VAL A 280 -11.69 -22.12 2.22
C VAL A 280 -10.56 -21.12 2.57
N ALA A 281 -9.30 -21.48 2.31
CA ALA A 281 -8.14 -20.62 2.53
C ALA A 281 -8.16 -19.35 1.67
N ASP A 282 -8.57 -19.44 0.39
CA ASP A 282 -8.63 -18.29 -0.53
C ASP A 282 -9.83 -17.39 -0.20
N PHE A 283 -10.93 -17.99 0.25
CA PHE A 283 -12.13 -17.31 0.71
C PHE A 283 -11.92 -16.49 2.01
N THR A 284 -11.03 -16.96 2.90
CA THR A 284 -10.79 -16.37 4.23
C THR A 284 -9.45 -15.66 4.37
N ALA A 285 -8.80 -15.33 3.26
CA ALA A 285 -7.50 -14.70 3.29
C ALA A 285 -7.52 -13.37 4.07
N CYS A 286 -6.43 -13.13 4.80
CA CYS A 286 -6.24 -11.99 5.68
C CYS A 286 -5.00 -11.22 5.24
N SER A 287 -5.17 -10.26 4.34
CA SER A 287 -4.10 -9.49 3.70
C SER A 287 -4.43 -8.01 3.67
N TRP A 288 -3.47 -7.17 3.26
CA TRP A 288 -3.73 -5.75 3.04
C TRP A 288 -4.72 -5.56 1.89
N CYS A 289 -4.59 -6.33 0.80
CA CYS A 289 -5.46 -6.17 -0.36
C CYS A 289 -6.89 -6.70 -0.15
N HIS A 290 -7.08 -7.80 0.60
CA HIS A 290 -8.40 -8.37 0.89
C HIS A 290 -8.52 -8.97 2.31
N GLY A 291 -9.75 -8.92 2.83
CA GLY A 291 -10.08 -9.43 4.16
C GLY A 291 -9.68 -8.51 5.32
N ALA A 292 -9.68 -9.09 6.52
CA ALA A 292 -9.65 -8.39 7.80
C ALA A 292 -8.54 -7.34 7.93
N THR A 293 -7.32 -7.62 7.48
CA THR A 293 -6.19 -6.69 7.64
C THR A 293 -6.41 -5.40 6.83
N GLY A 294 -6.76 -5.49 5.54
CA GLY A 294 -7.08 -4.34 4.70
C GLY A 294 -8.30 -3.57 5.17
N ILE A 295 -9.35 -4.28 5.60
CA ILE A 295 -10.58 -3.66 6.13
C ILE A 295 -10.28 -2.90 7.43
N GLY A 296 -9.50 -3.51 8.32
CA GLY A 296 -9.03 -2.87 9.54
C GLY A 296 -8.24 -1.59 9.25
N PHE A 297 -7.32 -1.64 8.29
CA PHE A 297 -6.59 -0.47 7.80
C PHE A 297 -7.53 0.64 7.34
N ALA A 298 -8.51 0.33 6.51
CA ALA A 298 -9.49 1.31 6.03
C ALA A 298 -10.21 1.99 7.19
N ARG A 299 -10.73 1.22 8.16
CA ARG A 299 -11.50 1.76 9.29
C ARG A 299 -10.65 2.67 10.18
N ILE A 300 -9.41 2.30 10.50
CA ILE A 300 -8.51 3.18 11.28
C ILE A 300 -8.06 4.41 10.45
N GLY A 301 -7.94 4.24 9.12
CA GLY A 301 -7.66 5.31 8.16
C GLY A 301 -8.78 6.35 8.06
N MET A 302 -10.03 5.92 8.26
CA MET A 302 -11.23 6.76 8.32
C MET A 302 -11.45 7.41 9.70
N ALA A 303 -10.55 7.17 10.67
CA ALA A 303 -10.71 7.55 12.08
C ALA A 303 -11.93 6.93 12.79
N GLN A 304 -12.43 5.78 12.32
CA GLN A 304 -13.50 5.01 12.97
C GLN A 304 -12.93 4.07 14.06
N GLN A 305 -12.21 4.65 15.01
CA GLN A 305 -11.36 3.92 15.97
C GLN A 305 -12.14 3.02 16.95
N SER A 306 -13.41 3.35 17.23
CA SER A 306 -14.29 2.60 18.15
C SER A 306 -15.20 1.58 17.43
N GLY A 307 -14.99 1.34 16.13
CA GLY A 307 -15.81 0.44 15.34
C GLY A 307 -15.63 -1.05 15.69
N LEU A 308 -16.72 -1.80 15.64
CA LEU A 308 -16.71 -3.25 15.85
C LEU A 308 -15.80 -3.98 14.84
N ASP A 309 -15.71 -3.46 13.62
CA ASP A 309 -14.84 -3.97 12.57
C ASP A 309 -13.36 -3.88 12.91
N VAL A 310 -12.91 -2.78 13.50
CA VAL A 310 -11.50 -2.61 13.92
C VAL A 310 -11.14 -3.71 14.92
N THR A 311 -12.02 -3.97 15.88
CA THR A 311 -11.82 -5.03 16.87
C THR A 311 -11.78 -6.42 16.23
N ARG A 312 -12.69 -6.71 15.29
CA ARG A 312 -12.73 -7.97 14.54
C ARG A 312 -11.48 -8.16 13.69
N ALA A 313 -11.07 -7.11 12.97
CA ALA A 313 -9.90 -7.09 12.12
C ALA A 313 -8.62 -7.37 12.93
N ILE A 314 -8.40 -6.64 14.03
CA ILE A 314 -7.27 -6.85 14.93
C ILE A 314 -7.26 -8.29 15.43
N ARG A 315 -8.39 -8.81 15.92
CA ARG A 315 -8.47 -10.19 16.41
C ARG A 315 -8.07 -11.19 15.33
N ARG A 316 -8.63 -11.06 14.12
CA ARG A 316 -8.33 -11.98 13.01
C ARG A 316 -6.85 -11.92 12.61
N THR A 317 -6.29 -10.72 12.46
CA THR A 317 -4.86 -10.53 12.12
C THR A 317 -3.94 -11.13 13.18
N ILE A 318 -4.25 -10.98 14.47
CA ILE A 318 -3.46 -11.56 15.57
C ILE A 318 -3.51 -13.09 15.56
N THR A 319 -4.62 -13.69 15.17
CA THR A 319 -4.76 -15.15 15.11
C THR A 319 -4.20 -15.79 13.84
N GLU A 320 -3.87 -14.97 12.83
CA GLU A 320 -3.37 -15.47 11.55
C GLU A 320 -1.93 -16.01 11.71
N PRO A 321 -1.65 -17.25 11.26
CA PRO A 321 -0.29 -17.78 11.27
C PRO A 321 0.62 -16.98 10.33
N LEU A 322 1.93 -17.12 10.51
CA LEU A 322 2.89 -16.58 9.55
C LEU A 322 2.69 -17.26 8.20
N ALA A 323 2.60 -16.45 7.15
CA ALA A 323 2.53 -16.90 5.77
C ALA A 323 3.95 -17.12 5.21
N ASP A 324 4.02 -17.78 4.05
CA ASP A 324 5.29 -17.98 3.35
C ASP A 324 5.79 -16.70 2.65
N SER A 325 4.88 -15.77 2.34
CA SER A 325 5.21 -14.48 1.75
C SER A 325 5.41 -13.41 2.83
N ASP A 326 6.48 -12.63 2.68
CA ASP A 326 6.76 -11.48 3.53
C ASP A 326 6.33 -10.14 2.91
N SER A 327 5.64 -10.14 1.76
CA SER A 327 5.16 -8.91 1.10
C SER A 327 4.26 -8.01 1.97
N LEU A 328 4.15 -6.74 1.59
CA LEU A 328 3.18 -5.82 2.19
C LEU A 328 1.74 -6.10 1.71
N CYS A 329 1.55 -6.49 0.45
CA CYS A 329 0.22 -6.67 -0.12
C CYS A 329 -0.50 -7.89 0.46
N CYS A 330 0.16 -9.06 0.40
CA CYS A 330 -0.44 -10.35 0.76
C CYS A 330 0.28 -11.08 1.90
N GLY A 331 1.40 -10.55 2.37
CA GLY A 331 2.32 -11.24 3.26
C GLY A 331 2.31 -10.75 4.72
N ASN A 332 3.30 -11.24 5.44
CA ASN A 332 3.44 -10.98 6.87
C ASN A 332 3.65 -9.49 7.20
N PHE A 333 4.42 -8.76 6.39
CA PHE A 333 4.68 -7.36 6.68
C PHE A 333 3.45 -6.46 6.49
N GLY A 334 2.50 -6.83 5.64
CA GLY A 334 1.19 -6.15 5.58
C GLY A 334 0.41 -6.27 6.90
N ARG A 335 0.41 -7.47 7.49
CA ARG A 335 -0.23 -7.74 8.79
C ARG A 335 0.49 -7.05 9.94
N ILE A 336 1.82 -7.08 9.94
CA ILE A 336 2.67 -6.39 10.92
C ILE A 336 2.42 -4.88 10.86
N SER A 337 2.38 -4.30 9.66
CA SER A 337 2.11 -2.89 9.44
C SER A 337 0.75 -2.48 9.99
N PHE A 338 -0.29 -3.31 9.81
CA PHE A 338 -1.60 -3.05 10.40
C PHE A 338 -1.56 -3.05 11.92
N LEU A 339 -0.91 -4.04 12.55
CA LEU A 339 -0.80 -4.11 14.00
C LEU A 339 -0.02 -2.91 14.57
N LEU A 340 1.06 -2.49 13.90
CA LEU A 340 1.81 -1.29 14.25
C LEU A 340 0.92 -0.05 14.20
N GLU A 341 0.21 0.14 13.08
CA GLU A 341 -0.62 1.31 12.85
C GLU A 341 -1.84 1.38 13.78
N ALA A 342 -2.50 0.23 14.00
CA ALA A 342 -3.58 0.12 14.96
C ALA A 342 -3.08 0.40 16.39
N GLY A 343 -1.89 -0.09 16.75
CA GLY A 343 -1.26 0.21 18.04
C GLY A 343 -1.00 1.70 18.26
N ILE A 344 -0.53 2.40 17.23
CA ILE A 344 -0.27 3.85 17.28
C ILE A 344 -1.59 4.63 17.36
N ARG A 345 -2.53 4.40 16.44
CA ARG A 345 -3.75 5.21 16.34
C ARG A 345 -4.73 4.99 17.49
N LEU A 346 -4.76 3.78 18.04
CA LEU A 346 -5.69 3.39 19.11
C LEU A 346 -5.06 3.49 20.50
N ASP A 347 -3.80 3.94 20.60
CA ASP A 347 -3.03 4.00 21.86
C ASP A 347 -2.96 2.64 22.57
N ARG A 348 -2.63 1.60 21.80
CA ARG A 348 -2.57 0.20 22.23
C ARG A 348 -1.14 -0.35 22.11
N PRO A 349 -0.25 -0.10 23.08
CA PRO A 349 1.16 -0.47 23.01
C PRO A 349 1.41 -1.98 22.87
N GLU A 350 0.49 -2.81 23.32
CA GLU A 350 0.54 -4.26 23.16
C GLU A 350 0.44 -4.70 21.69
N LEU A 351 -0.24 -3.94 20.83
CA LEU A 351 -0.28 -4.23 19.39
C LEU A 351 1.06 -3.90 18.73
N ILE A 352 1.72 -2.83 19.16
CA ILE A 352 3.08 -2.47 18.72
C ILE A 352 4.06 -3.57 19.13
N ALA A 353 3.95 -4.07 20.37
CA ALA A 353 4.76 -5.19 20.84
C ALA A 353 4.52 -6.46 20.00
N GLN A 354 3.28 -6.76 19.64
CA GLN A 354 2.95 -7.90 18.78
C GLN A 354 3.49 -7.75 17.35
N ALA A 355 3.40 -6.56 16.75
CA ALA A 355 3.98 -6.26 15.44
C ALA A 355 5.50 -6.55 15.45
N ARG A 356 6.20 -6.03 16.46
CA ARG A 356 7.64 -6.24 16.66
C ARG A 356 8.00 -7.70 16.94
N ALA A 357 7.21 -8.41 17.74
CA ALA A 357 7.43 -9.83 18.02
C ALA A 357 7.31 -10.69 16.75
N ARG A 358 6.31 -10.42 15.90
CA ARG A 358 6.14 -11.11 14.61
C ARG A 358 7.30 -10.82 13.66
N ALA A 359 7.74 -9.56 13.57
CA ALA A 359 8.91 -9.20 12.78
C ALA A 359 10.18 -9.91 13.28
N ALA A 360 10.37 -10.00 14.60
CA ALA A 360 11.51 -10.71 15.19
C ALA A 360 11.52 -12.22 14.88
N GLN A 361 10.36 -12.86 14.79
CA GLN A 361 10.24 -14.26 14.36
C GLN A 361 10.70 -14.44 12.91
N LEU A 362 10.30 -13.54 12.02
CA LEU A 362 10.70 -13.59 10.60
C LEU A 362 12.20 -13.34 10.42
N LEU A 363 12.73 -12.32 11.09
CA LEU A 363 14.16 -11.99 11.04
C LEU A 363 15.06 -13.10 11.59
N ALA A 364 14.57 -13.88 12.56
CA ALA A 364 15.30 -15.01 13.13
C ALA A 364 15.26 -16.27 12.25
N ALA A 365 14.21 -16.43 11.44
CA ALA A 365 14.10 -17.54 10.49
C ALA A 365 15.03 -17.35 9.27
N ASP A 366 15.32 -16.10 8.90
CA ASP A 366 16.09 -15.71 7.71
C ASP A 366 17.56 -15.30 8.01
N ALA A 367 18.14 -15.82 9.11
CA ALA A 367 19.53 -15.53 9.48
C ALA A 367 20.55 -16.06 8.45
N ASP A 368 20.23 -17.17 7.76
CA ASP A 368 21.16 -17.87 6.86
C ASP A 368 20.80 -17.73 5.36
N THR A 369 19.68 -17.10 5.02
CA THR A 369 19.18 -16.96 3.63
C THR A 369 18.76 -15.53 3.31
N PHE A 370 19.73 -14.69 2.94
CA PHE A 370 19.45 -13.36 2.39
C PHE A 370 19.26 -13.43 0.85
N PRO A 371 18.09 -13.05 0.28
CA PRO A 371 16.72 -13.22 0.75
C PRO A 371 15.97 -14.35 0.00
N ASN A 372 15.54 -15.40 0.70
CA ASN A 372 14.48 -16.31 0.22
C ASN A 372 13.08 -15.83 0.70
N LEU A 373 12.86 -14.51 0.68
CA LEU A 373 11.63 -13.86 1.18
C LEU A 373 10.35 -14.20 0.37
N PHE A 374 10.47 -14.98 -0.73
CA PHE A 374 9.37 -15.30 -1.65
C PHE A 374 9.34 -16.75 -2.17
N GLY A 375 10.07 -17.68 -1.53
CA GLY A 375 10.23 -19.05 -2.05
C GLY A 375 10.97 -19.08 -3.39
N ASP A 376 10.93 -20.22 -4.10
CA ASP A 376 11.62 -20.49 -5.39
C ASP A 376 11.24 -19.56 -6.58
N ARG A 377 10.55 -18.45 -6.34
CA ARG A 377 10.16 -17.47 -7.36
C ARG A 377 11.13 -16.29 -7.33
N ALA A 378 11.60 -15.88 -8.51
CA ALA A 378 12.50 -14.74 -8.69
C ALA A 378 12.06 -13.53 -7.83
N GLN A 379 13.01 -12.92 -7.11
CA GLN A 379 12.71 -11.90 -6.12
C GLN A 379 12.01 -10.68 -6.74
N ASN A 380 10.88 -10.28 -6.13
CA ASN A 380 10.25 -9.00 -6.45
C ASN A 380 10.96 -7.88 -5.68
N LEU A 381 11.29 -6.79 -6.37
CA LEU A 381 12.01 -5.65 -5.81
C LEU A 381 11.07 -4.50 -5.39
N GLY A 382 9.86 -4.50 -5.93
CA GLY A 382 8.85 -3.46 -5.76
C GLY A 382 8.35 -3.29 -4.33
N PHE A 383 7.51 -2.29 -4.11
CA PHE A 383 7.11 -1.89 -2.76
C PHE A 383 6.08 -2.84 -2.16
N PHE A 384 5.00 -3.14 -2.88
CA PHE A 384 3.89 -3.89 -2.31
C PHE A 384 4.16 -5.40 -2.27
N GLN A 385 4.83 -5.94 -3.28
CA GLN A 385 5.12 -7.37 -3.36
C GLN A 385 6.58 -7.72 -3.10
N GLY A 386 7.47 -6.74 -2.97
CA GLY A 386 8.90 -6.96 -2.96
C GLY A 386 9.63 -6.50 -1.71
N VAL A 387 10.95 -6.62 -1.77
CA VAL A 387 11.84 -6.38 -0.64
C VAL A 387 11.91 -4.90 -0.22
N SER A 388 11.64 -3.95 -1.13
CA SER A 388 11.71 -2.53 -0.77
C SER A 388 10.63 -2.12 0.23
N GLY A 389 9.41 -2.67 0.13
CA GLY A 389 8.37 -2.43 1.14
C GLY A 389 8.63 -3.12 2.47
N VAL A 390 9.23 -4.31 2.44
CA VAL A 390 9.71 -4.99 3.66
C VAL A 390 10.76 -4.13 4.37
N GLY A 391 11.76 -3.64 3.62
CA GLY A 391 12.75 -2.71 4.12
C GLY A 391 12.13 -1.45 4.71
N TYR A 392 11.15 -0.86 4.03
CA TYR A 392 10.44 0.34 4.50
C TYR A 392 9.70 0.08 5.83
N GLU A 393 8.98 -1.03 5.95
CA GLU A 393 8.26 -1.37 7.17
C GLU A 393 9.20 -1.74 8.34
N LEU A 394 10.38 -2.31 8.05
CA LEU A 394 11.43 -2.48 9.07
C LEU A 394 11.88 -1.12 9.65
N LEU A 395 12.03 -0.09 8.82
CA LEU A 395 12.33 1.26 9.30
C LEU A 395 11.19 1.82 10.17
N ARG A 396 9.93 1.60 9.80
CA ARG A 396 8.76 2.01 10.60
C ARG A 396 8.70 1.31 11.96
N LEU A 397 9.06 0.03 12.03
CA LEU A 397 9.10 -0.71 13.30
C LEU A 397 10.17 -0.19 14.27
N LEU A 398 11.27 0.35 13.72
CA LEU A 398 12.29 1.04 14.50
C LEU A 398 11.76 2.37 15.03
N ASP A 399 11.25 3.21 14.13
CA ASP A 399 10.66 4.51 14.47
C ASP A 399 9.55 4.92 13.49
N PRO A 400 8.27 4.84 13.89
CA PRO A 400 7.17 5.20 13.02
C PRO A 400 7.04 6.72 12.79
N GLN A 401 7.77 7.58 13.52
CA GLN A 401 7.75 9.03 13.31
C GLN A 401 8.63 9.46 12.13
N ASP A 402 9.65 8.66 11.81
CA ASP A 402 10.60 8.90 10.72
C ASP A 402 10.07 8.44 9.35
N ALA A 403 9.05 7.58 9.34
CA ALA A 403 8.46 7.01 8.12
C ALA A 403 6.93 6.77 8.29
N PRO A 404 6.08 7.51 7.54
CA PRO A 404 4.63 7.41 7.68
C PRO A 404 4.08 6.08 7.16
N CYS A 405 2.79 5.81 7.43
CA CYS A 405 2.13 4.61 6.94
C CYS A 405 1.83 4.71 5.43
N ALA A 406 2.72 4.15 4.63
CA ALA A 406 2.55 4.11 3.18
C ALA A 406 1.35 3.28 2.71
N LEU A 407 0.93 2.28 3.49
CA LEU A 407 -0.27 1.48 3.22
C LEU A 407 -1.59 2.23 3.46
N LEU A 408 -1.51 3.45 4.01
CA LEU A 408 -2.62 4.39 4.17
C LEU A 408 -2.38 5.73 3.44
N TRP A 409 -1.39 5.83 2.56
CA TRP A 409 -1.06 7.08 1.85
C TRP A 409 -0.83 8.29 2.79
N ASP A 410 -0.24 8.07 3.95
CA ASP A 410 0.06 9.17 4.89
C ASP A 410 1.38 9.85 4.54
N VAL A 411 1.45 11.19 4.68
CA VAL A 411 2.63 11.98 4.24
C VAL A 411 3.36 12.71 5.36
N GLU A 412 2.87 12.63 6.60
CA GLU A 412 3.48 13.35 7.72
C GLU A 412 4.77 12.65 8.18
N VAL A 413 5.92 13.29 7.93
CA VAL A 413 7.24 12.89 8.44
C VAL A 413 7.63 13.90 9.53
N GLY A 414 7.77 13.47 10.79
CA GLY A 414 8.22 14.32 11.90
C GLY A 414 7.35 15.56 12.23
N MET A 415 6.54 15.44 13.31
CA MET A 415 5.67 16.42 14.04
C MET A 415 4.17 16.20 13.79
N ARG A 416 3.42 15.54 14.70
CA ARG A 416 2.94 16.13 15.97
C ARG A 416 2.79 15.11 17.13
N ALA A 417 3.56 15.34 18.20
CA ALA A 417 3.06 15.30 19.57
C ALA A 417 2.79 16.75 20.04
N ALA A 418 1.94 17.48 19.32
CA ALA A 418 1.55 18.85 19.68
C ALA A 418 0.22 19.26 19.06
N SER A 419 -0.89 18.61 19.46
CA SER A 419 -2.24 19.21 19.37
C SER A 419 -3.31 18.49 20.25
N ARG A 420 -2.94 17.90 21.39
CA ARG A 420 -3.91 17.35 22.37
C ARG A 420 -3.86 18.01 23.76
N ARG A 421 -3.35 19.24 23.86
CA ARG A 421 -3.53 20.10 25.03
C ARG A 421 -4.01 21.46 24.54
N GLY A 422 -5.32 21.69 24.63
CA GLY A 422 -5.97 22.90 24.13
C GLY A 422 -7.46 22.70 23.93
N ALA A 423 -8.12 22.12 24.93
CA ALA A 423 -9.57 22.20 25.15
C ALA A 423 -9.77 21.89 26.63
N GLU A 424 -9.38 22.84 27.48
CA GLU A 424 -10.09 23.09 28.74
C GLU A 424 -11.30 23.96 28.43
#